data_AF-A0A0X8XAY2-F1
#
_entry.id   AF-A0A0X8XAY2-F1
#
_cell.length_a   1.000
_cell.length_b   1.000
_cell.length_c   1.000
_cell.angle_alpha   90.00
_cell.angle_beta   90.00
_cell.angle_gamma   90.00
#
_symmetry.space_group_name_H-M   'P 1'
#
loop_
_entity.id
_entity.type
_entity.pdbx_description
1 polymer ?
#
loop_
_entity_poly.entity_id
_entity_poly.type
_entity_poly.pdbx_seq_one_letter_code
_entity_poly.pdbx_strand_id
1 'polypeptide(L)'
;MITYQKSGPILQALLGVESGRSAFVDSRGRWRGGYVPAYLGAYPFYLVETAQDKHVVAVDEASAALQADAYIGQPLFTADDKPTPQLQKVIDFLGQVARNRALTDRACRSLDEAGILEPWPLELDIGNQPRRFSGLYRVSEKQLHGLEGAALQVLRDTGALASSKGIYYVRHPHRSRLYYKYRANPFWLNIESKPCHYA
;
A
#
# COMPACT_ATOMS: atom_id res chain seq x y z
N MET A 1 6.28 2.86 7.32
CA MET A 1 7.14 1.91 8.06
C MET A 1 7.78 0.96 7.07
N ILE A 2 8.89 0.30 7.40
CA ILE A 2 9.52 -0.68 6.51
C ILE A 2 9.26 -2.10 7.02
N THR A 3 9.04 -3.05 6.13
CA THR A 3 9.00 -4.48 6.44
C THR A 3 9.89 -5.24 5.46
N TYR A 4 10.37 -6.43 5.85
CA TYR A 4 11.13 -7.30 4.96
C TYR A 4 10.21 -8.32 4.30
N GLN A 5 10.30 -8.40 2.98
CA GLN A 5 9.73 -9.47 2.17
C GLN A 5 10.85 -10.30 1.56
N LYS A 6 10.50 -11.39 0.85
CA LYS A 6 11.48 -12.21 0.11
C LYS A 6 12.31 -11.37 -0.88
N SER A 7 11.75 -10.30 -1.43
CA SER A 7 12.39 -9.38 -2.37
C SER A 7 13.22 -8.26 -1.71
N GLY A 8 13.27 -8.22 -0.37
CA GLY A 8 14.00 -7.20 0.38
C GLY A 8 13.10 -6.24 1.18
N PRO A 9 13.66 -5.11 1.64
CA PRO A 9 12.93 -4.11 2.43
C PRO A 9 11.96 -3.33 1.55
N ILE A 10 10.72 -3.19 2.01
CA ILE A 10 9.69 -2.45 1.30
C ILE A 10 8.99 -1.44 2.21
N LEU A 11 8.55 -0.32 1.63
CA LEU A 11 7.77 0.66 2.34
C LEU A 11 6.31 0.21 2.44
N GLN A 12 5.78 0.22 3.65
CA GLN A 12 4.41 -0.17 3.96
C GLN A 12 3.70 0.89 4.80
N ALA A 13 2.38 0.95 4.65
CA ALA A 13 1.48 1.75 5.48
C ALA A 13 0.60 0.81 6.32
N LEU A 14 0.48 1.11 7.62
CA LEU A 14 -0.44 0.40 8.49
C LEU A 14 -1.82 1.04 8.39
N LEU A 15 -2.77 0.35 7.77
CA LEU A 15 -4.14 0.85 7.59
C LEU A 15 -5.10 0.42 8.70
N GLY A 16 -4.70 -0.50 9.57
CA GLY A 16 -5.51 -1.00 10.66
C GLY A 16 -4.72 -1.96 11.54
N VAL A 17 -5.27 -2.26 12.72
CA VAL A 17 -4.63 -3.11 13.75
C VAL A 17 -5.34 -4.45 13.93
N GLU A 18 -6.52 -4.60 13.32
CA GLU A 18 -7.31 -5.82 13.26
C GLU A 18 -7.23 -6.38 11.83
N SER A 19 -7.04 -7.68 11.70
CA SER A 19 -7.01 -8.34 10.39
C SER A 19 -8.33 -8.11 9.66
N GLY A 20 -8.26 -7.81 8.36
CA GLY A 20 -9.44 -7.56 7.52
C GLY A 20 -10.16 -6.23 7.78
N ARG A 21 -9.67 -5.39 8.69
CA ARG A 21 -10.33 -4.12 9.03
C ARG A 21 -9.37 -2.94 8.91
N SER A 22 -9.71 -2.03 7.99
CA SER A 22 -9.05 -0.74 7.86
C SER A 22 -9.68 0.30 8.79
N ALA A 23 -8.86 1.06 9.50
CA ALA A 23 -9.28 2.24 10.27
C ALA A 23 -9.68 3.42 9.36
N PHE A 24 -9.32 3.35 8.08
CA PHE A 24 -9.59 4.39 7.07
C PHE A 24 -10.87 4.13 6.27
N VAL A 25 -11.59 3.03 6.52
CA VAL A 25 -12.83 2.71 5.82
C VAL A 25 -14.00 2.83 6.80
N ASP A 26 -15.04 3.58 6.43
CA ASP A 26 -16.26 3.69 7.24
C ASP A 26 -17.19 2.48 7.09
N SER A 27 -18.26 2.43 7.88
CA SER A 27 -19.25 1.34 7.82
C SER A 27 -20.03 1.26 6.49
N ARG A 28 -19.90 2.27 5.63
CA ARG A 28 -20.49 2.30 4.28
C ARG A 28 -19.44 1.99 3.20
N GLY A 29 -18.22 1.56 3.57
CA GLY A 29 -17.15 1.24 2.62
C GLY A 29 -16.41 2.46 2.07
N ARG A 30 -16.63 3.66 2.59
CA ARG A 30 -15.99 4.89 2.07
C ARG A 30 -14.64 5.14 2.73
N TRP A 31 -13.67 5.55 1.91
CA TRP A 31 -12.38 6.00 2.38
C TRP A 31 -12.49 7.31 3.16
N ARG A 32 -11.80 7.39 4.31
CA ARG A 32 -11.81 8.53 5.24
C ARG A 32 -10.49 9.29 5.32
N GLY A 33 -9.44 8.80 4.66
CA GLY A 33 -8.14 9.47 4.66
C GLY A 33 -8.11 10.67 3.72
N GLY A 34 -7.29 11.68 4.04
CA GLY A 34 -7.12 12.87 3.17
C GLY A 34 -6.41 12.60 1.84
N TYR A 35 -5.74 11.45 1.74
CA TYR A 35 -5.13 10.94 0.51
C TYR A 35 -5.71 9.55 0.22
N VAL A 36 -6.13 9.30 -1.03
CA VAL A 36 -6.54 7.99 -1.51
C VAL A 36 -5.31 7.28 -2.09
N PRO A 37 -4.88 6.14 -1.52
CA PRO A 37 -3.79 5.34 -2.07
C PRO A 37 -3.97 5.06 -3.55
N ALA A 38 -2.90 5.21 -4.34
CA ALA A 38 -2.96 5.04 -5.79
C ALA A 38 -3.53 3.67 -6.22
N TYR A 39 -3.23 2.60 -5.47
CA TYR A 39 -3.80 1.27 -5.73
C TYR A 39 -5.32 1.21 -5.55
N LEU A 40 -5.87 1.94 -4.56
CA LEU A 40 -7.33 2.03 -4.39
C LEU A 40 -7.97 2.93 -5.46
N GLY A 41 -7.27 3.99 -5.88
CA GLY A 41 -7.75 4.89 -6.94
C GLY A 41 -7.72 4.29 -8.34
N ALA A 42 -6.89 3.27 -8.57
CA ALA A 42 -6.82 2.55 -9.84
C ALA A 42 -7.87 1.44 -9.98
N TYR A 43 -8.48 0.99 -8.87
CA TYR A 43 -9.47 -0.09 -8.88
C TYR A 43 -10.63 0.23 -9.86
N PRO A 44 -11.03 -0.70 -10.74
CA PRO A 44 -10.73 -2.14 -10.74
C PRO A 44 -9.47 -2.58 -11.49
N PHE A 45 -8.64 -1.65 -11.93
CA PHE A 45 -7.44 -1.96 -12.71
C PHE A 45 -6.21 -2.11 -11.81
N TYR A 46 -5.33 -3.05 -12.18
CA TYR A 46 -4.08 -3.29 -11.49
C TYR A 46 -2.98 -3.73 -12.48
N LEU A 47 -1.72 -3.56 -12.07
CA LEU A 47 -0.59 -4.05 -12.85
C LEU A 47 -0.20 -5.45 -12.43
N VAL A 48 0.05 -6.29 -13.42
CA VAL A 48 0.62 -7.62 -13.26
C VAL A 48 1.98 -7.63 -13.94
N GLU A 49 2.99 -8.08 -13.21
CA GLU A 49 4.30 -8.39 -13.78
C GLU A 49 4.22 -9.74 -14.49
N THR A 50 4.60 -9.76 -15.76
CA THR A 50 4.69 -10.98 -16.55
C THR A 50 6.09 -11.59 -16.46
N ALA A 51 6.24 -12.86 -16.82
CA ALA A 51 7.53 -13.56 -16.84
C ALA A 51 8.60 -12.93 -17.75
N GLN A 52 8.23 -11.97 -18.61
CA GLN A 52 9.15 -11.24 -19.49
C GLN A 52 9.48 -9.83 -18.98
N ASP A 53 9.29 -9.56 -17.68
CA ASP A 53 9.41 -8.23 -17.06
C ASP A 53 8.55 -7.15 -17.73
N LYS A 54 7.50 -7.56 -18.45
CA LYS A 54 6.50 -6.65 -19.01
C LYS A 54 5.39 -6.47 -18.00
N HIS A 55 4.95 -5.23 -17.84
CA HIS A 55 3.78 -4.87 -17.07
C HIS A 55 2.56 -4.95 -17.97
N VAL A 56 1.54 -5.71 -17.56
CA VAL A 56 0.23 -5.72 -18.20
C VAL A 56 -0.80 -5.15 -17.25
N VAL A 57 -1.74 -4.37 -17.80
CA VAL A 57 -2.91 -3.94 -17.04
C VAL A 57 -3.91 -5.08 -17.04
N ALA A 58 -4.21 -5.56 -15.86
CA ALA A 58 -5.29 -6.49 -15.60
C ALA A 58 -6.46 -5.75 -14.95
N VAL A 59 -7.62 -6.38 -14.97
CA VAL A 59 -8.86 -5.83 -14.47
C VAL A 59 -9.57 -6.85 -13.60
N ASP A 60 -10.19 -6.39 -12.52
CA ASP A 60 -11.07 -7.22 -11.69
C ASP A 60 -12.46 -7.28 -12.33
N GLU A 61 -12.73 -8.33 -13.11
CA GLU A 61 -14.01 -8.52 -13.81
C GLU A 61 -15.20 -8.68 -12.86
N ALA A 62 -14.98 -9.07 -11.60
CA ALA A 62 -16.04 -9.16 -10.60
C ALA A 62 -16.43 -7.79 -10.02
N SER A 63 -15.74 -6.72 -10.41
CA SER A 63 -16.02 -5.38 -9.92
C SER A 63 -17.37 -4.86 -10.43
N ALA A 64 -18.18 -4.33 -9.52
CA ALA A 64 -19.42 -3.64 -9.88
C ALA A 64 -19.20 -2.37 -10.74
N ALA A 65 -17.95 -1.89 -10.84
CA ALA A 65 -17.55 -0.81 -11.73
C ALA A 65 -17.49 -1.24 -13.21
N LEU A 66 -17.50 -2.54 -13.49
CA LEU A 66 -17.55 -3.11 -14.83
C LEU A 66 -18.90 -3.76 -15.06
N GLN A 67 -19.47 -3.50 -16.23
CA GLN A 67 -20.76 -4.06 -16.61
C GLN A 67 -20.66 -4.43 -18.10
N ALA A 68 -20.78 -5.72 -18.40
CA ALA A 68 -20.66 -6.23 -19.76
C ALA A 68 -21.76 -5.69 -20.69
N ASP A 69 -22.97 -5.51 -20.15
CA ASP A 69 -24.18 -5.19 -20.91
C ASP A 69 -24.74 -3.79 -20.60
N ALA A 70 -23.91 -2.90 -20.05
CA ALA A 70 -24.39 -1.58 -19.64
C ALA A 70 -24.61 -0.65 -20.86
N TYR A 71 -25.86 -0.28 -21.08
CA TYR A 71 -26.24 0.87 -21.93
C TYR A 71 -25.66 2.21 -21.44
N ILE A 72 -25.19 2.25 -20.18
CA ILE A 72 -24.73 3.46 -19.49
C ILE A 72 -23.30 3.20 -19.01
N GLY A 73 -22.31 3.51 -19.84
CA GLY A 73 -20.90 3.29 -19.55
C GLY A 73 -19.99 3.78 -20.67
N GLN A 74 -18.69 3.86 -20.39
CA GLN A 74 -17.68 4.12 -21.43
C GLN A 74 -16.98 2.81 -21.78
N PRO A 75 -16.91 2.44 -23.07
CA PRO A 75 -16.21 1.24 -23.47
C PRO A 75 -14.72 1.34 -23.14
N LEU A 76 -14.12 0.21 -22.76
CA LEU A 76 -12.69 0.12 -22.49
C LEU A 76 -11.87 0.07 -23.78
N PHE A 77 -12.44 -0.48 -24.85
CA PHE A 77 -11.80 -0.62 -26.15
C PHE A 77 -12.63 0.04 -27.26
N THR A 78 -11.96 0.49 -28.31
CA THR A 78 -12.59 0.96 -29.55
C THR A 78 -13.02 -0.24 -30.41
N ALA A 79 -13.74 0.02 -31.50
CA ALA A 79 -14.13 -1.02 -32.47
C ALA A 79 -12.93 -1.71 -33.16
N ASP A 80 -11.75 -1.11 -33.11
CA ASP A 80 -10.50 -1.65 -33.68
C ASP A 80 -9.63 -2.35 -32.60
N ASP A 81 -10.22 -2.77 -31.48
CA ASP A 81 -9.54 -3.42 -30.34
C ASP A 81 -8.40 -2.59 -29.72
N LYS A 82 -8.46 -1.26 -29.81
CA LYS A 82 -7.49 -0.35 -29.18
C LYS A 82 -8.03 0.20 -27.87
N PRO A 83 -7.18 0.49 -26.86
CA PRO A 83 -7.62 1.18 -25.65
C PRO A 83 -8.31 2.51 -25.97
N THR A 84 -9.44 2.79 -25.30
CA THR A 84 -10.05 4.13 -25.36
C THR A 84 -9.15 5.17 -24.68
N PRO A 85 -9.32 6.48 -24.97
CA PRO A 85 -8.54 7.52 -24.30
C PRO A 85 -8.60 7.45 -22.76
N GLN A 86 -9.70 6.96 -22.21
CA GLN A 86 -9.90 6.77 -20.77
C GLN A 86 -9.13 5.57 -20.25
N LEU A 87 -9.19 4.42 -20.92
CA LEU A 87 -8.35 3.28 -20.56
C LEU A 87 -6.85 3.62 -20.70
N GLN A 88 -6.46 4.39 -21.72
CA GLN A 88 -5.09 4.83 -21.89
C GLN A 88 -4.60 5.68 -20.70
N LYS A 89 -5.44 6.60 -20.18
CA LYS A 89 -5.11 7.35 -18.96
C LYS A 89 -4.88 6.44 -17.75
N VAL A 90 -5.65 5.36 -17.62
CA VAL A 90 -5.47 4.38 -16.55
C VAL A 90 -4.16 3.61 -16.74
N ILE A 91 -3.85 3.17 -17.96
CA ILE A 91 -2.58 2.51 -18.31
C ILE A 91 -1.40 3.41 -17.95
N ASP A 92 -1.45 4.68 -18.35
CA ASP A 92 -0.38 5.65 -18.08
C ASP A 92 -0.22 5.92 -16.58
N PHE A 93 -1.35 6.06 -15.86
CA PHE A 93 -1.38 6.24 -14.41
C PHE A 93 -0.74 5.04 -13.69
N LEU A 94 -1.17 3.82 -14.03
CA LEU A 94 -0.62 2.60 -13.47
C LEU A 94 0.88 2.46 -13.78
N GLY A 95 1.30 2.79 -15.00
CA GLY A 95 2.71 2.85 -15.36
C GLY A 95 3.50 3.85 -14.49
N GLN A 96 2.92 5.01 -14.18
CA GLN A 96 3.53 5.97 -13.24
C GLN A 96 3.61 5.41 -11.82
N VAL A 97 2.58 4.70 -11.35
CA VAL A 97 2.58 4.05 -10.03
C VAL A 97 3.71 3.01 -9.95
N ALA A 98 3.90 2.17 -10.96
CA ALA A 98 4.99 1.19 -11.01
C ALA A 98 6.37 1.86 -10.98
N ARG A 99 6.60 2.91 -11.77
CA ARG A 99 7.86 3.68 -11.74
C ARG A 99 8.12 4.27 -10.35
N ASN A 100 7.11 4.88 -9.73
CA ASN A 100 7.23 5.45 -8.38
C ASN A 100 7.52 4.38 -7.32
N ARG A 101 6.92 3.19 -7.46
CA ARG A 101 7.19 2.05 -6.60
C ARG A 101 8.65 1.58 -6.73
N ALA A 102 9.15 1.42 -7.95
CA ALA A 102 10.54 1.03 -8.19
C ALA A 102 11.56 2.01 -7.56
N LEU A 103 11.27 3.32 -7.63
CA LEU A 103 12.07 4.35 -6.94
C LEU A 103 12.02 4.19 -5.41
N THR A 104 10.82 3.95 -4.87
CA THR A 104 10.62 3.74 -3.43
C THR A 104 11.34 2.49 -2.94
N ASP A 105 11.29 1.39 -3.70
CA ASP A 105 11.97 0.14 -3.38
C ASP A 105 13.49 0.31 -3.44
N ARG A 106 14.01 1.06 -4.43
CA ARG A 106 15.43 1.42 -4.50
C ARG A 106 15.87 2.23 -3.29
N ALA A 107 15.06 3.21 -2.88
CA ALA A 107 15.31 4.00 -1.68
C ALA A 107 15.35 3.12 -0.42
N CYS A 108 14.38 2.20 -0.26
CA CYS A 108 14.35 1.27 0.87
C CYS A 108 15.57 0.34 0.90
N ARG A 109 15.99 -0.19 -0.24
CA ARG A 109 17.24 -0.97 -0.35
C ARG A 109 18.46 -0.17 0.04
N SER A 110 18.55 1.09 -0.38
CA SER A 110 19.69 1.96 -0.01
C SER A 110 19.76 2.21 1.50
N LEU A 111 18.62 2.34 2.19
CA LEU A 111 18.57 2.47 3.65
C LEU A 111 19.07 1.20 4.35
N ASP A 112 18.72 0.04 3.82
CA ASP A 112 19.13 -1.27 4.33
C ASP A 112 20.63 -1.52 4.09
N GLU A 113 21.12 -1.26 2.88
CA GLU A 113 22.54 -1.34 2.51
C GLU A 113 23.42 -0.41 3.34
N ALA A 114 22.91 0.78 3.70
CA ALA A 114 23.60 1.70 4.61
C ALA A 114 23.58 1.21 6.08
N GLY A 115 22.89 0.11 6.39
CA GLY A 115 22.80 -0.48 7.72
C GLY A 115 21.94 0.31 8.70
N ILE A 116 21.21 1.33 8.25
CA ILE A 116 20.53 2.29 9.15
C ILE A 116 19.09 1.90 9.50
N LEU A 117 18.64 0.70 9.12
CA LEU A 117 17.34 0.17 9.51
C LEU A 117 17.43 -0.58 10.83
N GLU A 118 16.57 -0.23 11.79
CA GLU A 118 16.47 -0.90 13.08
C GLU A 118 15.05 -1.46 13.31
N PRO A 119 14.93 -2.59 14.03
CA PRO A 119 13.64 -3.11 14.46
C PRO A 119 12.86 -2.06 15.26
N TRP A 120 11.57 -1.94 14.95
CA TRP A 120 10.64 -1.04 15.62
C TRP A 120 9.51 -1.85 16.27
N PRO A 121 9.66 -2.30 17.52
CA PRO A 121 8.57 -2.93 18.23
C PRO A 121 7.49 -1.87 18.50
N LEU A 122 6.32 -2.05 17.92
CA LEU A 122 5.19 -1.16 18.10
C LEU A 122 4.22 -1.78 19.11
N GLU A 123 3.93 -1.06 20.19
CA GLU A 123 2.93 -1.46 21.18
C GLU A 123 1.79 -0.44 21.15
N LEU A 124 0.58 -0.92 20.90
CA LEU A 124 -0.64 -0.12 20.84
C LEU A 124 -1.64 -0.65 21.85
N ASP A 125 -2.27 0.25 22.60
CA ASP A 125 -3.42 -0.11 23.42
C ASP A 125 -4.70 -0.01 22.60
N ILE A 126 -5.39 -1.13 22.44
CA ILE A 126 -6.64 -1.23 21.69
C ILE A 126 -7.73 -1.68 22.66
N GLY A 127 -8.48 -0.71 23.20
CA GLY A 127 -9.58 -1.00 24.12
C GLY A 127 -9.12 -1.55 25.48
N ASN A 128 -8.05 -0.99 26.05
CA ASN A 128 -7.37 -1.46 27.27
C ASN A 128 -6.77 -2.86 27.13
N GLN A 129 -6.42 -3.26 25.90
CA GLN A 129 -5.68 -4.48 25.60
C GLN A 129 -4.40 -4.11 24.86
N PRO A 130 -3.22 -4.26 25.50
CA PRO A 130 -1.95 -4.00 24.83
C PRO A 130 -1.74 -5.03 23.73
N ARG A 131 -1.42 -4.55 22.53
CA ARG A 131 -1.05 -5.36 21.37
C ARG A 131 0.32 -4.97 20.88
N ARG A 132 1.15 -5.98 20.66
CA ARG A 132 2.52 -5.82 20.17
C ARG A 132 2.61 -6.27 18.73
N PHE A 133 3.22 -5.43 17.90
CA PHE A 133 3.51 -5.69 16.49
C PHE A 133 5.02 -5.81 16.33
N SER A 134 5.45 -6.87 15.64
CA SER A 134 6.85 -7.18 15.32
C SER A 134 7.04 -7.21 13.79
N GLY A 135 8.29 -7.34 13.35
CA GLY A 135 8.63 -7.36 11.91
C GLY A 135 8.58 -5.99 11.23
N LEU A 136 8.43 -4.91 12.01
CA LEU A 136 8.47 -3.54 11.55
C LEU A 136 9.88 -2.98 11.74
N TYR A 137 10.29 -2.12 10.81
CA TYR A 137 11.58 -1.45 10.81
C TYR A 137 11.39 0.04 10.59
N ARG A 138 12.31 0.82 11.15
CA ARG A 138 12.41 2.27 11.00
C ARG A 138 13.84 2.68 10.76
N VAL A 139 14.04 3.91 10.32
CA VAL A 139 15.38 4.50 10.22
C VAL A 139 15.89 4.86 11.62
N SER A 140 17.09 4.40 11.94
CA SER A 140 17.78 4.72 13.18
C SER A 140 18.41 6.10 13.08
N GLU A 141 17.92 7.07 13.87
CA GLU A 141 18.50 8.43 13.89
C GLU A 141 19.98 8.40 14.29
N LYS A 142 20.33 7.54 15.25
CA LYS A 142 21.71 7.37 15.70
C LYS A 142 22.63 6.92 14.56
N GLN A 143 22.21 5.91 13.80
CA GLN A 143 23.03 5.38 12.71
C GLN A 143 23.06 6.34 11.52
N LEU A 144 21.93 6.98 11.22
CA LEU A 144 21.85 8.01 10.19
C LEU A 144 22.81 9.19 10.48
N HIS A 145 22.87 9.67 11.73
CA HIS A 145 23.81 10.73 12.13
C HIS A 145 25.27 10.29 12.09
N GLY A 146 25.53 8.98 12.21
CA GLY A 146 26.87 8.40 12.14
C GLY A 146 27.36 8.12 10.72
N LEU A 147 26.55 8.36 9.68
CA LEU A 147 26.96 8.11 8.30
C LEU A 147 27.98 9.13 7.79
N GLU A 148 28.96 8.64 7.05
CA GLU A 148 29.96 9.45 6.37
C GLU A 148 29.46 9.96 5.00
N GLY A 149 30.18 10.93 4.43
CA GLY A 149 29.73 11.70 3.25
C GLY A 149 29.35 10.87 2.03
N ALA A 150 30.10 9.80 1.72
CA ALA A 150 29.80 8.94 0.57
C ALA A 150 28.48 8.18 0.73
N ALA A 151 28.19 7.66 1.93
CA ALA A 151 26.93 6.98 2.22
C ALA A 151 25.75 7.97 2.16
N LEU A 152 25.91 9.17 2.71
CA LEU A 152 24.89 10.22 2.64
C LEU A 152 24.60 10.65 1.18
N GLN A 153 25.63 10.71 0.34
CA GLN A 153 25.47 10.99 -1.08
C GLN A 153 24.61 9.92 -1.77
N VAL A 154 24.88 8.63 -1.52
CA VAL A 154 24.06 7.55 -2.07
C VAL A 154 22.61 7.69 -1.63
N LEU A 155 22.35 7.92 -0.34
CA LEU A 155 20.98 8.08 0.18
C LEU A 155 20.26 9.30 -0.39
N ARG A 156 20.99 10.38 -0.71
CA ARG A 156 20.43 11.54 -1.41
C ARG A 156 20.05 11.17 -2.85
N ASP A 157 20.97 10.55 -3.57
CA ASP A 157 20.83 10.29 -5.00
C ASP A 157 19.79 9.20 -5.30
N THR A 158 19.51 8.30 -4.35
CA THR A 158 18.40 7.34 -4.44
C THR A 158 17.07 7.84 -3.89
N GLY A 159 17.03 9.07 -3.35
CA GLY A 159 15.82 9.66 -2.74
C GLY A 159 15.50 9.14 -1.33
N ALA A 160 16.32 8.24 -0.78
CA ALA A 160 16.14 7.63 0.53
C ALA A 160 16.07 8.64 1.69
N LEU A 161 16.83 9.74 1.62
CA LEU A 161 16.75 10.82 2.62
C LEU A 161 15.40 11.54 2.63
N ALA A 162 14.72 11.67 1.49
CA ALA A 162 13.39 12.26 1.45
C ALA A 162 12.33 11.28 1.98
N SER A 163 12.46 10.00 1.61
CA SER A 163 11.57 8.93 2.07
C SER A 163 11.69 8.64 3.56
N SER A 164 12.87 8.81 4.17
CA SER A 164 13.07 8.61 5.61
C SER A 164 12.21 9.56 6.44
N LYS A 165 12.07 10.84 6.03
CA LYS A 165 11.21 11.84 6.71
C LYS A 165 9.73 11.44 6.75
N GLY A 166 9.24 10.73 5.74
CA GLY A 166 7.87 10.19 5.72
C GLY A 166 7.64 9.09 6.77
N ILE A 167 8.69 8.42 7.24
CA ILE A 167 8.65 7.43 8.32
C ILE A 167 8.67 8.12 9.70
N TYR A 168 9.28 9.30 9.81
CA TYR A 168 9.39 10.07 11.07
C TYR A 168 8.08 10.78 11.48
N TYR A 169 7.17 11.08 10.56
CA TYR A 169 5.87 11.69 10.87
C TYR A 169 4.82 10.67 11.32
N VAL A 170 5.16 9.83 12.30
CA VAL A 170 4.19 9.14 13.17
C VAL A 170 4.56 9.46 14.61
N ARG A 171 4.36 10.72 15.01
CA ARG A 171 4.60 11.16 16.39
C ARG A 171 3.43 12.02 16.90
N HIS A 172 2.70 11.41 17.83
CA HIS A 172 1.65 11.91 18.74
C HIS A 172 0.30 12.39 18.15
N PRO A 173 -0.80 11.64 18.38
CA PRO A 173 -2.09 12.26 18.67
C PRO A 173 -2.19 12.49 20.19
N HIS A 174 -1.87 13.70 20.65
CA HIS A 174 -2.41 14.17 21.92
C HIS A 174 -3.87 14.56 21.72
N ARG A 175 -4.74 13.95 22.54
CA ARG A 175 -6.11 14.40 22.91
C ARG A 175 -7.18 14.37 21.80
N SER A 176 -8.06 13.38 21.88
CA SER A 176 -9.42 13.61 22.43
C SER A 176 -10.19 12.29 22.52
N ARG A 177 -10.84 12.12 23.68
CA ARG A 177 -11.83 11.08 23.98
C ARG A 177 -12.92 11.07 22.92
N LEU A 178 -13.19 9.92 22.33
CA LEU A 178 -14.54 9.56 21.88
C LEU A 178 -14.82 8.12 22.29
N TYR A 179 -15.44 7.98 23.46
CA TYR A 179 -16.29 6.85 23.78
C TYR A 179 -17.46 6.85 22.80
N TYR A 180 -17.81 5.71 22.21
CA TYR A 180 -19.21 5.24 22.22
C TYR A 180 -19.30 3.74 21.94
N LYS A 181 -20.29 3.17 22.61
CA LYS A 181 -20.62 1.77 22.88
C LYS A 181 -21.77 1.33 21.97
N TYR A 182 -21.92 0.02 21.79
CA TYR A 182 -23.02 -0.79 21.23
C TYR A 182 -22.74 -1.41 19.85
N ARG A 183 -22.56 -2.75 19.74
CA ARG A 183 -23.46 -3.93 19.91
C ARG A 183 -24.10 -4.34 18.56
N ALA A 184 -23.70 -5.54 18.14
CA ALA A 184 -24.39 -6.53 17.31
C ALA A 184 -24.71 -6.19 15.83
N ASN A 185 -23.97 -6.84 14.92
CA ASN A 185 -24.61 -7.59 13.82
C ASN A 185 -23.69 -8.74 13.34
N PRO A 186 -24.08 -10.02 13.44
CA PRO A 186 -23.27 -11.17 13.04
C PRO A 186 -23.63 -11.62 11.62
N PHE A 187 -22.92 -11.10 10.63
CA PHE A 187 -22.91 -11.55 9.23
C PHE A 187 -21.61 -10.93 8.69
N TRP A 188 -20.46 -11.61 8.66
CA TRP A 188 -20.17 -12.82 7.91
C TRP A 188 -19.02 -13.58 8.59
N LEU A 189 -19.30 -14.82 8.99
CA LEU A 189 -18.32 -15.89 9.19
C LEU A 189 -18.41 -16.80 7.96
N ASN A 190 -17.27 -17.34 7.53
CA ASN A 190 -17.08 -18.38 6.52
C ASN A 190 -17.17 -17.96 5.05
N ILE A 191 -15.99 -17.76 4.44
CA ILE A 191 -15.70 -18.39 3.15
C ILE A 191 -14.39 -19.14 3.33
N GLU A 192 -14.52 -20.45 3.54
CA GLU A 192 -13.44 -21.43 3.47
C GLU A 192 -12.85 -21.46 2.06
N SER A 193 -11.53 -21.57 2.02
CA SER A 193 -10.74 -21.86 0.82
C SER A 193 -11.20 -23.15 0.14
N LYS A 194 -11.49 -23.09 -1.16
CA LYS A 194 -11.40 -24.26 -2.05
C LYS A 194 -10.43 -23.99 -3.20
N PRO A 195 -9.51 -24.93 -3.49
CA PRO A 195 -8.59 -24.82 -4.62
C PRO A 195 -9.29 -25.23 -5.93
N CYS A 196 -9.19 -24.40 -6.96
CA CYS A 196 -9.62 -24.76 -8.31
C CYS A 196 -8.51 -25.56 -9.00
N HIS A 197 -8.77 -26.84 -9.26
CA HIS A 197 -8.03 -27.64 -10.23
C HIS A 197 -8.61 -27.38 -11.62
N TYR A 198 -7.74 -27.06 -12.58
CA TYR A 198 -8.07 -26.91 -13.99
C TYR A 198 -8.10 -28.30 -14.67
N ALA A 199 -9.11 -28.53 -15.52
CA ALA A 199 -9.09 -29.48 -16.62
C ALA A 199 -9.65 -28.76 -17.85
#